data_AF-A0A4Y3PJJ6-F1
#
_entry.id   AF-A0A4Y3PJJ6-F1
#
_cell.length_a   1.000
_cell.length_b   1.000
_cell.length_c   1.000
_cell.angle_alpha   90.00
_cell.angle_beta   90.00
_cell.angle_gamma   90.00
#
_symmetry.space_group_name_H-M   'P 1'
#
loop_
_entity.id
_entity.type
_entity.pdbx_description
1 polymer ?
#
loop_
_entity_poly.entity_id
_entity_poly.type
_entity_poly.pdbx_seq_one_letter_code
_entity_poly.pdbx_strand_id
1 'polypeptide(L)'
;MNAIILYTKRQGQATSYEFNVFDNQFATENLAVRKVLMSMLESVRDRLTDLEVEYNDSMLAEKLGAKRAGETLRFLGATRENSKEHLSNGIVVSRSFQAPMTPERYAYFYELTDIAQLSHYRLKEGDEDRIVFYFTRYLQLIAPDEQASQSFLQKLAEFSLPYKLVPIS
;
A
#
# COMPACT_ATOMS: atom_id res chain seq x y z
N MET A 1 -13.55 -19.54 7.30
CA MET A 1 -12.66 -18.41 6.93
C MET A 1 -13.48 -17.14 7.13
N ASN A 2 -13.04 -16.21 7.97
CA ASN A 2 -13.81 -14.99 8.24
C ASN A 2 -13.78 -14.09 6.99
N ALA A 3 -14.93 -13.51 6.65
CA ALA A 3 -15.00 -12.53 5.58
C ALA A 3 -14.24 -11.28 5.98
N ILE A 4 -13.43 -10.73 5.07
CA ILE A 4 -12.83 -9.42 5.26
C ILE A 4 -13.91 -8.34 5.14
N ILE A 5 -13.77 -7.25 5.88
CA ILE A 5 -14.58 -6.05 5.78
C ILE A 5 -13.82 -5.05 4.92
N LEU A 6 -14.48 -4.55 3.88
CA LEU A 6 -14.00 -3.47 3.04
C LEU A 6 -14.98 -2.30 3.16
N TYR A 7 -14.51 -1.18 3.70
CA TYR A 7 -15.30 0.05 3.72
C TYR A 7 -15.28 0.70 2.36
N THR A 8 -16.44 1.08 1.83
CA THR A 8 -16.55 1.59 0.47
C THR A 8 -17.05 3.02 0.43
N LYS A 9 -16.41 3.84 -0.40
CA LYS A 9 -16.82 5.23 -0.65
C LYS A 9 -16.75 5.55 -2.13
N ARG A 10 -17.87 5.97 -2.73
CA ARG A 10 -17.93 6.40 -4.12
C ARG A 10 -17.67 7.90 -4.23
N GLN A 11 -16.80 8.31 -5.15
CA GLN A 11 -16.47 9.70 -5.42
C GLN A 11 -16.44 9.91 -6.94
N GLY A 12 -17.55 10.36 -7.51
CA GLY A 12 -17.72 10.43 -8.96
C GLY A 12 -17.63 9.03 -9.60
N GLN A 13 -16.63 8.86 -10.48
CA GLN A 13 -16.35 7.57 -11.14
C GLN A 13 -15.47 6.65 -10.28
N ALA A 14 -14.73 7.20 -9.32
CA ALA A 14 -13.85 6.42 -8.48
C ALA A 14 -14.62 5.75 -7.34
N THR A 15 -14.17 4.57 -6.95
CA THR A 15 -14.62 3.87 -5.74
C THR A 15 -13.42 3.53 -4.87
N SER A 16 -13.45 3.99 -3.64
CA SER A 16 -12.47 3.62 -2.64
C SER A 16 -12.90 2.35 -1.89
N TYR A 17 -11.95 1.46 -1.65
CA TYR A 17 -12.08 0.27 -0.82
C TYR A 17 -11.01 0.31 0.27
N GLU A 18 -11.42 0.47 1.52
CA GLU A 18 -10.52 0.50 2.66
C GLU A 18 -10.59 -0.82 3.44
N PHE A 19 -9.45 -1.48 3.56
CA PHE A 19 -9.21 -2.57 4.48
C PHE A 19 -8.57 -2.01 5.76
N ASN A 20 -9.37 -1.86 6.82
CA ASN A 20 -8.86 -1.48 8.13
C ASN A 20 -8.27 -2.71 8.83
N VAL A 21 -6.99 -2.65 9.21
CA VAL A 21 -6.27 -3.80 9.78
C VAL A 21 -6.84 -4.20 11.14
N PHE A 22 -7.21 -3.21 11.97
CA PHE A 22 -7.74 -3.44 13.32
C PHE A 22 -9.14 -4.06 13.28
N ASP A 23 -10.04 -3.53 12.45
CA ASP A 23 -11.41 -4.04 12.34
C ASP A 23 -11.47 -5.47 11.81
N ASN A 24 -10.56 -5.78 10.89
CA ASN A 24 -10.44 -7.11 10.30
C ASN A 24 -9.70 -8.11 11.19
N GLN A 25 -8.97 -7.64 12.22
CA GLN A 25 -8.22 -8.47 13.17
C GLN A 25 -7.21 -9.44 12.56
N PHE A 26 -6.69 -9.13 11.36
CA PHE A 26 -5.60 -9.91 10.76
C PHE A 26 -4.24 -9.28 11.06
N ALA A 27 -3.25 -10.13 11.34
CA ALA A 27 -1.86 -9.71 11.30
C ALA A 27 -1.48 -9.23 9.88
N THR A 28 -0.59 -8.26 9.77
CA THR A 28 -0.17 -7.67 8.48
C THR A 28 0.60 -8.66 7.58
N GLU A 29 1.12 -9.73 8.19
CA GLU A 29 1.76 -10.87 7.53
C GLU A 29 0.77 -11.94 7.05
N ASN A 30 -0.51 -11.83 7.43
CA ASN A 30 -1.50 -12.84 7.12
C ASN A 30 -1.72 -12.95 5.60
N LEU A 31 -1.82 -14.19 5.11
CA LEU A 31 -2.04 -14.47 3.70
C LEU A 31 -3.28 -13.78 3.12
N ALA A 32 -4.35 -13.62 3.91
CA ALA A 32 -5.54 -12.89 3.48
C ALA A 32 -5.24 -11.41 3.20
N VAL A 33 -4.47 -10.76 4.08
CA VAL A 33 -4.05 -9.36 3.93
C VAL A 33 -3.16 -9.19 2.71
N ARG A 34 -2.21 -10.11 2.51
CA ARG A 34 -1.35 -10.13 1.32
C ARG A 34 -2.16 -10.27 0.04
N LYS A 35 -3.13 -11.18 0.01
CA LYS A 35 -4.05 -11.37 -1.12
C LYS A 35 -4.94 -10.15 -1.37
N VAL A 36 -5.31 -9.39 -0.35
CA VAL A 36 -5.98 -8.08 -0.53
C VAL A 36 -5.05 -7.13 -1.28
N LEU A 37 -3.81 -6.95 -0.82
CA LEU A 37 -2.83 -6.11 -1.52
C LEU A 37 -2.58 -6.57 -2.95
N MET A 38 -2.39 -7.87 -3.19
CA MET A 38 -2.21 -8.44 -4.53
C MET A 38 -3.42 -8.16 -5.43
N SER A 39 -4.64 -8.26 -4.89
CA SER A 39 -5.87 -7.97 -5.64
C SER A 39 -5.95 -6.48 -6.00
N MET A 40 -5.55 -5.60 -5.08
CA MET A 40 -5.47 -4.16 -5.35
C MET A 40 -4.44 -3.88 -6.44
N LEU A 41 -3.22 -4.42 -6.31
CA LEU A 41 -2.14 -4.25 -7.29
C LEU A 41 -2.56 -4.67 -8.70
N GLU A 42 -3.14 -5.86 -8.85
CA GLU A 42 -3.59 -6.36 -10.16
C GLU A 42 -4.70 -5.49 -10.77
N SER A 43 -5.57 -4.89 -9.94
CA SER A 43 -6.68 -4.06 -10.44
C SER A 43 -6.25 -2.76 -11.09
N VAL A 44 -5.05 -2.26 -10.76
CA VAL A 44 -4.52 -0.97 -11.26
C VAL A 44 -3.12 -1.10 -11.88
N ARG A 45 -2.65 -2.33 -12.12
CA ARG A 45 -1.27 -2.64 -12.55
C ARG A 45 -0.78 -1.74 -13.70
N ASP A 46 -1.54 -1.67 -14.78
CA ASP A 46 -1.15 -0.96 -16.00
C ASP A 46 -1.25 0.58 -15.87
N ARG A 47 -1.69 1.09 -14.72
CA ARG A 47 -1.84 2.52 -14.42
C ARG A 47 -0.80 3.05 -13.44
N LEU A 48 -0.13 2.16 -12.69
CA LEU A 48 0.85 2.57 -11.71
C LEU A 48 2.10 3.11 -12.41
N THR A 49 2.43 4.36 -12.09
CA THR A 49 3.52 5.13 -12.72
C THR A 49 4.55 5.59 -11.70
N ASP A 50 4.14 5.81 -10.46
CA ASP A 50 4.99 6.31 -9.39
C ASP A 50 4.75 5.55 -8.08
N LEU A 51 5.78 5.55 -7.23
CA LEU A 51 5.71 5.14 -5.85
C LEU A 51 6.20 6.28 -4.96
N GLU A 52 5.54 6.48 -3.83
CA GLU A 52 6.04 7.30 -2.74
C GLU A 52 6.13 6.44 -1.48
N VAL A 53 7.23 6.57 -0.74
CA VAL A 53 7.44 5.88 0.53
C VAL A 53 7.82 6.91 1.58
N GLU A 54 7.17 6.81 2.74
CA GLU A 54 7.54 7.51 3.94
C GLU A 54 7.93 6.50 5.03
N TYR A 55 9.06 6.75 5.69
CA TYR A 55 9.66 5.84 6.65
C TYR A 55 10.34 6.60 7.79
N ASN A 56 10.43 5.93 8.95
CA ASN A 56 11.28 6.34 10.05
C ASN A 56 12.53 5.45 10.07
N ASP A 57 13.71 6.05 10.11
CA ASP A 57 14.99 5.32 10.04
C ASP A 57 15.12 4.28 11.16
N SER A 58 14.81 4.66 12.40
CA SER A 58 14.91 3.77 13.57
C SER A 58 13.93 2.61 13.48
N MET A 59 12.66 2.87 13.16
CA MET A 59 11.64 1.83 13.02
C MET A 59 11.96 0.85 11.89
N LEU A 60 12.43 1.36 10.74
CA LEU A 60 12.78 0.51 9.62
C LEU A 60 14.02 -0.34 9.92
N ALA A 61 15.02 0.24 10.60
CA ALA A 61 16.21 -0.48 11.04
C ALA A 61 15.90 -1.53 12.11
N GLU A 62 14.98 -1.26 13.04
CA GLU A 62 14.51 -2.24 14.02
C GLU A 62 13.80 -3.42 13.33
N LYS A 63 13.00 -3.13 12.31
CA LYS A 63 12.21 -4.14 11.59
C LYS A 63 13.03 -5.01 10.64
N LEU A 64 13.97 -4.42 9.89
CA LEU A 64 14.72 -5.12 8.83
C LEU A 64 16.19 -5.35 9.15
N GLY A 65 16.72 -4.69 10.17
CA GLY A 65 18.16 -4.48 10.35
C GLY A 65 18.69 -3.34 9.47
N ALA A 66 19.62 -2.55 10.01
CA ALA A 66 20.11 -1.32 9.37
C ALA A 66 20.63 -1.52 7.94
N LYS A 67 21.38 -2.61 7.68
CA LYS A 67 21.91 -2.90 6.34
C LYS A 67 20.79 -3.14 5.32
N ARG A 68 19.84 -4.02 5.66
CA ARG A 68 18.74 -4.41 4.77
C ARG A 68 17.74 -3.27 4.59
N ALA A 69 17.54 -2.44 5.61
CA ALA A 69 16.77 -1.20 5.50
C ALA A 69 17.35 -0.29 4.40
N GLY A 70 18.66 0.00 4.44
CA GLY A 70 19.32 0.82 3.43
C GLY A 70 19.36 0.19 2.03
N GLU A 71 19.45 -1.13 1.92
CA GLU A 71 19.32 -1.85 0.63
C GLU A 71 17.90 -1.75 0.06
N THR A 72 16.89 -1.94 0.91
CA THR A 72 15.47 -1.84 0.52
C THR A 72 15.13 -0.44 0.03
N LEU A 73 15.52 0.60 0.76
CA LEU A 73 15.27 1.99 0.37
C LEU A 73 15.93 2.34 -0.97
N ARG A 74 17.19 1.94 -1.18
CA ARG A 74 17.89 2.16 -2.45
C ARG A 74 17.24 1.42 -3.61
N PHE A 75 16.82 0.17 -3.39
CA PHE A 75 16.09 -0.62 -4.38
C PHE A 75 14.78 0.07 -4.80
N LEU A 76 14.03 0.58 -3.83
CA LEU A 76 12.80 1.33 -4.05
C LEU A 76 13.04 2.72 -4.70
N GLY A 77 14.28 3.19 -4.75
CA GLY A 77 14.65 4.41 -5.46
C GLY A 77 14.96 5.62 -4.59
N ALA A 78 15.18 5.43 -3.29
CA ALA A 78 15.66 6.50 -2.43
C ALA A 78 17.09 6.91 -2.82
N THR A 79 17.27 8.20 -3.07
CA THR A 79 18.56 8.87 -3.26
C THR A 79 18.65 10.07 -2.31
N ARG A 80 19.82 10.72 -2.25
CA ARG A 80 19.95 11.93 -1.42
C ARG A 80 19.18 13.11 -2.00
N GLU A 81 19.03 13.14 -3.32
CA GLU A 81 18.46 14.25 -4.09
C GLU A 81 16.93 14.22 -4.11
N ASN A 82 16.31 13.03 -4.02
CA ASN A 82 14.85 12.88 -4.02
C ASN A 82 14.26 12.61 -2.62
N SER A 83 15.09 12.57 -1.58
CA SER A 83 14.62 12.38 -0.20
C SER A 83 14.31 13.71 0.46
N LYS A 84 13.15 13.78 1.13
CA LYS A 84 12.73 14.91 1.95
C LYS A 84 12.66 14.49 3.41
N GLU A 85 13.26 15.30 4.28
CA GLU A 85 13.14 15.11 5.73
C GLU A 85 11.89 15.82 6.26
N HIS A 86 11.17 15.15 7.15
CA HIS A 86 10.08 15.72 7.91
C HIS A 86 10.55 15.91 9.35
N LEU A 87 10.51 17.15 9.83
CA LEU A 87 11.04 17.51 11.14
C LEU A 87 9.91 17.83 12.13
N SER A 88 10.09 17.43 13.38
CA SER A 88 9.30 17.88 14.52
C SER A 88 10.25 18.43 15.58
N ASN A 89 10.06 19.70 15.97
CA ASN A 89 10.93 20.39 16.94
C ASN A 89 12.45 20.30 16.59
N GLY A 90 12.78 20.36 15.30
CA GLY A 90 14.17 20.28 14.81
C GLY A 90 14.75 18.86 14.75
N ILE A 91 13.97 17.83 15.06
CA ILE A 91 14.36 16.41 15.00
C ILE A 91 13.71 15.77 13.77
N VAL A 92 14.48 15.04 12.99
CA VAL A 92 13.95 14.25 11.86
C VAL A 92 13.09 13.12 12.41
N VAL A 93 11.78 13.14 12.12
CA VAL A 93 10.81 12.13 12.58
C VAL A 93 10.46 11.13 11.49
N SER A 94 10.51 11.53 10.23
CA SER A 94 10.37 10.65 9.08
C SER A 94 11.08 11.24 7.87
N ARG A 95 11.28 10.40 6.85
CA ARG A 95 11.76 10.79 5.53
C ARG A 95 10.81 10.24 4.50
N SER A 96 10.61 10.97 3.41
CA SER A 96 9.93 10.43 2.24
C SER A 96 10.70 10.64 0.95
N PHE A 97 10.44 9.78 -0.03
CA PHE A 97 10.94 9.95 -1.39
C PHE A 97 9.88 9.47 -2.38
N GLN A 98 9.96 10.00 -3.60
CA GLN A 98 9.18 9.53 -4.74
C GLN A 98 10.12 8.98 -5.81
N ALA A 99 9.69 7.90 -6.46
CA ALA A 99 10.42 7.29 -7.57
C ALA A 99 9.45 6.64 -8.57
N PRO A 100 9.85 6.46 -9.85
CA PRO A 100 9.02 5.78 -10.84
C PRO A 100 8.66 4.34 -10.43
N MET A 101 7.48 3.87 -10.79
CA MET A 101 7.06 2.48 -10.63
C MET A 101 7.67 1.62 -11.73
N THR A 102 8.77 0.93 -11.42
CA THR A 102 9.38 -0.05 -12.34
C THR A 102 8.76 -1.44 -12.14
N PRO A 103 8.90 -2.38 -13.10
CA PRO A 103 8.44 -3.76 -12.94
C PRO A 103 9.01 -4.45 -11.69
N GLU A 104 10.27 -4.18 -11.33
CA GLU A 104 10.93 -4.76 -10.16
C GLU A 104 10.34 -4.21 -8.86
N ARG A 105 10.00 -2.92 -8.84
CA ARG A 105 9.35 -2.27 -7.68
C ARG A 105 7.93 -2.76 -7.52
N TYR A 106 7.19 -2.92 -8.62
CA TYR A 106 5.88 -3.59 -8.59
C TYR A 106 6.00 -5.01 -8.02
N ALA A 107 6.95 -5.80 -8.52
CA ALA A 107 7.18 -7.16 -8.05
C ALA A 107 7.48 -7.21 -6.54
N TYR A 108 8.27 -6.26 -6.03
CA TYR A 108 8.50 -6.13 -4.59
C TYR A 108 7.20 -6.00 -3.80
N PHE A 109 6.29 -5.10 -4.19
CA PHE A 109 5.00 -4.93 -3.50
C PHE A 109 4.10 -6.15 -3.66
N TYR A 110 4.12 -6.79 -4.83
CA TYR A 110 3.34 -7.98 -5.12
C TYR A 110 3.78 -9.19 -4.27
N GLU A 111 5.07 -9.29 -4.00
CA GLU A 111 5.68 -10.39 -3.25
C GLU A 111 5.82 -10.11 -1.75
N LEU A 112 5.39 -8.94 -1.27
CA LEU A 112 5.46 -8.57 0.14
C LEU A 112 4.88 -9.67 1.04
N THR A 113 5.70 -10.10 2.00
CA THR A 113 5.30 -11.05 3.03
C THR A 113 4.64 -10.35 4.22
N ASP A 114 4.91 -9.05 4.39
CA ASP A 114 4.31 -8.19 5.40
C ASP A 114 3.97 -6.84 4.77
N ILE A 115 2.68 -6.51 4.68
CA ILE A 115 2.26 -5.22 4.10
C ILE A 115 2.73 -4.03 4.94
N ALA A 116 3.08 -4.25 6.21
CA ALA A 116 3.58 -3.22 7.10
C ALA A 116 5.10 -3.10 7.10
N GLN A 117 5.83 -3.77 6.19
CA GLN A 117 7.28 -3.68 6.12
C GLN A 117 7.76 -2.21 6.03
N LEU A 118 7.01 -1.39 5.30
CA LEU A 118 7.18 0.07 5.25
C LEU A 118 6.07 0.73 6.06
N SER A 119 6.39 1.83 6.75
CA SER A 119 5.42 2.53 7.60
C SER A 119 4.30 3.18 6.80
N HIS A 120 4.63 3.78 5.65
CA HIS A 120 3.66 4.41 4.77
C HIS A 120 4.16 4.31 3.32
N TYR A 121 3.28 3.90 2.41
CA TYR A 121 3.55 3.93 0.98
C TYR A 121 2.30 4.27 0.17
N ARG A 122 2.53 4.89 -0.98
CA ARG A 122 1.53 5.26 -1.96
C ARG A 122 1.97 4.80 -3.34
N LEU A 123 1.13 4.06 -4.03
CA LEU A 123 1.33 3.67 -5.43
C LEU A 123 0.36 4.49 -6.27
N LYS A 124 0.87 5.19 -7.27
CA LYS A 124 0.19 6.33 -7.90
C LYS A 124 0.03 6.17 -9.40
N GLU A 125 -0.99 6.84 -9.94
CA GLU A 125 -1.18 7.13 -11.37
C GLU A 125 -0.94 8.63 -11.57
N GLY A 126 0.29 9.01 -11.95
CA GLY A 126 0.76 10.38 -11.91
C GLY A 126 0.71 10.93 -10.48
N ASP A 127 -0.05 12.00 -10.28
CA ASP A 127 -0.22 12.61 -8.97
C ASP A 127 -1.33 11.98 -8.12
N GLU A 128 -2.16 11.11 -8.71
CA GLU A 128 -3.31 10.50 -8.05
C GLU A 128 -2.94 9.22 -7.33
N ASP A 129 -3.37 9.07 -6.08
CA ASP A 129 -3.18 7.84 -5.32
C ASP A 129 -4.09 6.72 -5.86
N ARG A 130 -3.54 5.51 -5.95
CA ARG A 130 -4.28 4.28 -6.31
C ARG A 130 -4.26 3.26 -5.20
N ILE A 131 -3.11 3.07 -4.56
CA ILE A 131 -2.98 2.19 -3.39
C ILE A 131 -2.27 2.96 -2.28
N VAL A 132 -2.85 2.97 -1.09
CA VAL A 132 -2.30 3.66 0.08
C VAL A 132 -2.24 2.69 1.25
N PHE A 133 -1.09 2.56 1.89
CA PHE A 133 -0.97 1.89 3.18
C PHE A 133 -0.47 2.87 4.23
N TYR A 134 -1.20 3.09 5.31
CA TYR A 134 -0.86 4.11 6.30
C TYR A 134 -0.71 3.54 7.71
N PHE A 135 0.54 3.45 8.20
CA PHE A 135 0.95 3.14 9.58
C PHE A 135 0.11 2.05 10.27
N THR A 136 -0.07 0.90 9.61
CA THR A 136 -0.87 -0.24 10.12
C THR A 136 -2.35 0.06 10.43
N ARG A 137 -2.87 1.23 10.04
CA ARG A 137 -4.28 1.56 10.22
C ARG A 137 -5.12 0.94 9.12
N TYR A 138 -4.77 1.25 7.88
CA TYR A 138 -5.52 0.79 6.72
C TYR A 138 -4.64 0.55 5.51
N LEU A 139 -5.14 -0.34 4.65
CA LEU A 139 -4.73 -0.51 3.27
C LEU A 139 -5.92 -0.12 2.39
N GLN A 140 -5.73 0.82 1.48
CA GLN A 140 -6.79 1.40 0.67
C GLN A 140 -6.48 1.26 -0.81
N LEU A 141 -7.49 0.87 -1.58
CA LEU A 141 -7.54 1.01 -3.02
C LEU A 141 -8.44 2.21 -3.38
N ILE A 142 -8.01 3.01 -4.34
CA ILE A 142 -8.81 4.02 -5.02
C ILE A 142 -8.94 3.55 -6.47
N ALA A 143 -9.99 2.77 -6.75
CA ALA A 143 -10.26 2.29 -8.10
C ALA A 143 -10.79 3.47 -8.93
N PRO A 144 -10.11 3.89 -10.01
CA PRO A 144 -10.47 5.10 -10.75
C PRO A 144 -11.79 5.01 -11.50
N ASP A 145 -12.22 3.79 -11.83
CA ASP A 145 -13.42 3.50 -12.59
C ASP A 145 -14.01 2.13 -12.24
N GLU A 146 -15.13 1.81 -12.87
CA GLU A 146 -15.87 0.57 -12.71
C GLU A 146 -15.04 -0.66 -13.12
N GLN A 147 -14.19 -0.54 -14.15
CA GLN A 147 -13.36 -1.65 -14.62
C GLN A 147 -12.33 -2.06 -13.56
N ALA A 148 -11.63 -1.08 -12.98
CA ALA A 148 -10.68 -1.34 -11.89
C ALA A 148 -11.41 -1.92 -10.67
N SER A 149 -12.60 -1.41 -10.33
CA SER A 149 -13.41 -1.95 -9.24
C SER A 149 -13.79 -3.42 -9.45
N GLN A 150 -14.28 -3.76 -10.64
CA GLN A 150 -14.66 -5.13 -10.98
C GLN A 150 -13.44 -6.06 -10.97
N SER A 151 -12.30 -5.62 -11.51
CA SER A 151 -11.05 -6.37 -11.49
C SER A 151 -10.60 -6.70 -10.06
N PHE A 152 -10.67 -5.72 -9.15
CA PHE A 152 -10.35 -5.93 -7.74
C PHE A 152 -11.25 -6.99 -7.08
N LEU A 153 -12.58 -6.86 -7.22
CA LEU A 153 -13.53 -7.79 -6.63
C LEU A 153 -13.43 -9.20 -7.23
N GLN A 154 -13.16 -9.29 -8.54
CA GLN A 154 -12.89 -10.55 -9.22
C GLN A 154 -11.63 -11.22 -8.67
N LYS A 155 -10.53 -10.48 -8.47
CA LYS A 155 -9.29 -11.03 -7.92
C LYS A 155 -9.45 -11.54 -6.48
N LEU A 156 -10.23 -10.84 -5.65
CA LEU A 156 -10.60 -11.35 -4.33
C LEU A 156 -11.33 -12.70 -4.43
N ALA A 157 -12.28 -12.83 -5.37
CA ALA A 157 -13.01 -14.07 -5.59
C ALA A 157 -12.12 -15.20 -6.12
N GLU A 158 -11.20 -14.92 -7.06
CA GLU A 158 -10.20 -15.87 -7.57
C GLU A 158 -9.31 -16.42 -6.43
N PHE A 159 -8.94 -15.56 -5.47
CA PHE A 159 -8.22 -15.98 -4.27
C PHE A 159 -9.08 -16.69 -3.22
N SER A 160 -10.37 -16.89 -3.51
CA SER A 160 -11.38 -17.43 -2.60
C SER A 160 -11.48 -16.64 -1.30
N LEU A 161 -11.25 -15.32 -1.32
CA LEU A 161 -11.39 -14.46 -0.16
C LEU A 161 -12.84 -13.98 -0.03
N PRO A 162 -13.60 -14.45 0.97
CA PRO A 162 -14.92 -13.89 1.24
C PRO A 162 -14.76 -12.45 1.74
N TYR A 163 -15.61 -11.56 1.28
CA TYR A 163 -15.61 -10.15 1.68
C TYR A 163 -17.02 -9.63 1.94
N LYS A 164 -17.11 -8.59 2.76
CA LYS A 164 -18.31 -7.79 3.01
C LYS A 164 -17.99 -6.33 2.68
N LEU A 165 -18.82 -5.73 1.84
CA LEU A 165 -18.73 -4.31 1.53
C LEU A 165 -19.57 -3.53 2.54
N VAL A 166 -18.99 -2.50 3.15
CA VAL A 166 -19.65 -1.61 4.12
C VAL A 166 -19.58 -0.18 3.60
N PRO A 167 -20.66 0.37 3.03
CA PRO A 167 -20.68 1.75 2.56
C PRO A 167 -20.45 2.73 3.71
N ILE A 168 -19.60 3.73 3.47
CA ILE A 168 -19.33 4.86 4.38
C ILE A 168 -19.62 6.18 3.66
N SER A 169 -20.07 7.18 4.42
CA SER A 169 -20.49 8.50 3.92
C SER A 169 -19.31 9.41 3.56
#